data_AF-A0A096AZT3-F1
#
_entry.id   AF-A0A096AZT3-F1
#
_cell.length_a   1.000
_cell.length_b   1.000
_cell.length_c   1.000
_cell.angle_alpha   90.00
_cell.angle_beta   90.00
_cell.angle_gamma   90.00
#
_symmetry.space_group_name_H-M   'P 1'
#
loop_
_entity.id
_entity.type
_entity.pdbx_description
1 polymer ?
#
loop_
_entity_poly.entity_id
_entity_poly.type
_entity_poly.pdbx_seq_one_letter_code
_entity_poly.pdbx_strand_id
1 'polypeptide(L)'
;MGRAIDLDALKKYIKKTDLTAVERGALLQAISNMPTLTPQNEPLTLEQLREMDGQPVWDSSLRCWGIVKSEKDGDVFLQTKSGEFGLDPLGRVKIYRRPPEGEA
;
A
#
# COMPACT_ATOMS: atom_id res chain seq x y z
N MET A 1 18.77 -4.84 8.05
CA MET A 1 18.27 -5.23 6.72
C MET A 1 17.34 -6.44 6.91
N GLY A 2 16.08 -6.19 7.24
CA GLY A 2 15.10 -7.26 7.35
C GLY A 2 14.70 -7.69 5.94
N ARG A 3 14.96 -8.93 5.57
CA ARG A 3 14.42 -9.51 4.33
C ARG A 3 12.90 -9.46 4.46
N ALA A 4 12.22 -8.64 3.65
CA ALA A 4 10.78 -8.76 3.47
C ALA A 4 10.52 -10.22 3.07
N ILE A 5 9.81 -10.96 3.91
CA ILE A 5 9.47 -12.35 3.62
C ILE A 5 8.40 -12.28 2.53
N ASP A 6 8.79 -12.31 1.27
CA ASP A 6 7.83 -12.23 0.18
C ASP A 6 6.76 -13.34 0.32
N LEU A 7 5.51 -12.92 0.49
CA LEU A 7 4.38 -13.82 0.73
C LEU A 7 4.18 -14.79 -0.44
N ASP A 8 4.43 -14.33 -1.66
CA ASP A 8 4.35 -15.15 -2.87
C ASP A 8 5.45 -16.23 -2.88
N ALA A 9 6.69 -15.85 -2.57
CA ALA A 9 7.81 -16.77 -2.43
C ALA A 9 7.55 -17.79 -1.32
N LEU A 10 6.95 -17.39 -0.20
CA LEU A 10 6.61 -18.29 0.90
C LEU A 10 5.50 -19.28 0.48
N LYS A 11 4.42 -18.80 -0.16
CA LYS A 11 3.36 -19.66 -0.71
C LYS A 11 3.92 -20.65 -1.73
N LYS A 12 4.82 -20.20 -2.61
CA LYS A 12 5.50 -21.03 -3.61
C LYS A 12 6.39 -22.08 -2.98
N TYR A 13 7.10 -21.73 -1.91
CA TYR A 13 7.95 -22.66 -1.17
C TYR A 13 7.11 -23.76 -0.50
N ILE A 14 6.01 -23.39 0.16
CA ILE A 14 5.09 -24.33 0.83
C ILE A 14 4.45 -25.31 -0.16
N LYS A 15 4.15 -24.82 -1.37
CA LYS A 15 3.63 -25.64 -2.47
C LYS A 15 4.68 -26.63 -3.01
N LYS A 16 5.97 -26.29 -2.89
CA LYS A 16 7.10 -27.12 -3.33
C LYS A 16 7.57 -28.12 -2.26
N THR A 17 7.35 -27.83 -0.98
CA THR A 17 7.70 -28.73 0.13
C THR A 17 6.70 -29.90 0.22
N ASP A 18 7.20 -31.11 0.44
CA ASP A 18 6.40 -32.31 0.76
C ASP A 18 5.78 -32.23 2.16
N LEU A 19 4.79 -31.35 2.29
CA LEU A 19 3.94 -31.23 3.47
C LEU A 19 2.63 -31.99 3.23
N THR A 20 2.13 -32.64 4.27
CA THR A 20 0.80 -33.26 4.28
C THR A 20 -0.28 -32.21 4.03
N ALA A 21 -1.42 -32.60 3.45
CA ALA A 21 -2.50 -31.66 3.13
C ALA A 21 -2.98 -30.84 4.36
N VAL A 22 -2.96 -31.46 5.54
CA VAL A 22 -3.30 -30.83 6.83
C VAL A 22 -2.29 -29.76 7.21
N GLU A 23 -0.99 -30.08 7.17
CA GLU A 23 0.11 -29.15 7.48
C GLU A 23 0.15 -27.98 6.50
N ARG A 24 -0.08 -28.23 5.20
CA ARG A 24 -0.20 -27.18 4.19
C ARG A 24 -1.36 -26.24 4.48
N GLY A 25 -2.53 -26.77 4.85
CA GLY A 25 -3.71 -25.97 5.18
C GLY A 25 -3.50 -25.10 6.42
N ALA A 26 -2.93 -25.68 7.48
CA ALA A 26 -2.63 -24.96 8.72
C ALA A 26 -1.60 -23.84 8.51
N LEU A 27 -0.53 -24.12 7.76
CA LEU A 27 0.51 -23.14 7.47
C LEU A 27 -0.01 -22.01 6.58
N LEU A 28 -0.77 -22.32 5.53
CA LEU A 28 -1.41 -21.31 4.68
C LEU A 28 -2.36 -20.41 5.46
N GLN A 29 -3.17 -20.98 6.36
CA GLN A 29 -4.03 -20.19 7.24
C GLN A 29 -3.21 -19.29 8.19
N ALA A 30 -2.17 -19.81 8.82
CA ALA A 30 -1.32 -19.03 9.73
C ALA A 30 -0.63 -17.86 9.03
N ILE A 31 -0.23 -18.05 7.76
CA ILE A 31 0.37 -17.00 6.93
C ILE A 31 -0.67 -15.98 6.47
N SER A 32 -1.84 -16.44 6.02
CA SER A 32 -2.94 -15.55 5.64
C SER A 32 -3.48 -14.73 6.82
N ASN A 33 -3.36 -15.25 8.04
CA ASN A 33 -3.80 -14.57 9.26
C ASN A 33 -2.67 -13.78 9.96
N MET A 34 -1.46 -13.73 9.39
CA MET A 34 -0.35 -12.95 9.92
C MET A 34 -0.44 -11.49 9.41
N PRO A 35 -0.61 -10.48 10.29
CA PRO A 35 -0.78 -9.07 9.89
C PRO A 35 0.53 -8.37 9.46
N THR A 36 1.64 -9.09 9.36
CA THR A 36 3.01 -8.52 9.19
C THR A 36 3.57 -8.57 7.77
N LEU A 37 2.79 -8.98 6.77
CA LEU A 37 3.21 -8.87 5.37
C LEU A 37 2.54 -7.65 4.78
N THR A 38 3.38 -6.63 4.57
CA THR A 38 3.13 -5.32 3.96
C THR A 38 1.70 -5.13 3.43
N PRO A 39 0.93 -4.15 3.95
CA PRO A 39 -0.33 -3.79 3.29
C PRO A 39 -0.01 -3.55 1.82
N GLN A 40 -0.74 -4.25 0.95
CA GLN A 40 -0.65 -4.16 -0.49
C GLN A 40 -0.47 -2.69 -0.85
N ASN A 41 0.66 -2.31 -1.46
CA ASN A 41 0.92 -0.93 -1.86
C ASN A 41 0.11 -0.62 -3.12
N GLU A 42 -1.21 -0.76 -2.99
CA GLU A 42 -2.17 -0.44 -4.03
C GLU A 42 -2.28 1.07 -4.19
N PRO A 43 -2.55 1.53 -5.43
CA PRO A 43 -2.87 2.92 -5.65
C PRO A 43 -4.14 3.24 -4.86
N LEU A 44 -4.03 4.19 -3.93
CA LEU A 44 -5.15 4.71 -3.17
C LEU A 44 -6.13 5.37 -4.14
N THR A 45 -7.39 4.98 -4.01
CA THR A 45 -8.48 5.63 -4.72
C THR A 45 -8.85 6.94 -4.03
N LEU A 46 -9.52 7.86 -4.74
CA LEU A 46 -9.95 9.14 -4.17
C LEU A 46 -10.85 9.00 -2.94
N GLU A 47 -11.69 7.98 -2.92
CA GLU A 47 -12.55 7.67 -1.77
C GLU A 47 -11.70 7.34 -0.54
N GLN A 48 -10.67 6.50 -0.70
CA GLN A 48 -9.73 6.19 0.37
C GLN A 48 -8.91 7.41 0.79
N LEU A 49 -8.52 8.29 -0.15
CA LEU A 49 -7.82 9.53 0.17
C LEU A 49 -8.70 10.47 0.99
N ARG A 50 -9.99 10.58 0.67
CA ARG A 50 -10.96 11.33 1.47
C ARG A 50 -11.10 10.75 2.88
N GLU A 51 -11.14 9.42 3.02
CA GLU A 51 -11.13 8.77 4.34
C GLU A 51 -9.81 8.97 5.10
N MET A 52 -8.71 9.21 4.37
CA MET A 52 -7.38 9.44 4.90
C MET A 52 -7.04 10.92 5.11
N ASP A 53 -8.05 11.78 5.29
CA ASP A 53 -7.86 13.19 5.65
C ASP A 53 -6.87 13.37 6.82
N GLY A 54 -5.83 14.18 6.60
CA GLY A 54 -4.76 14.42 7.56
C GLY A 54 -3.67 13.34 7.64
N GLN A 55 -3.74 12.25 6.85
CA GLN A 55 -2.70 11.23 6.81
C GLN A 55 -1.64 11.51 5.73
N PRO A 56 -0.38 11.10 5.97
CA PRO A 56 0.67 11.18 4.97
C PRO A 56 0.52 10.09 3.91
N VAL A 57 0.63 10.47 2.66
CA VAL A 57 0.60 9.60 1.49
C VAL A 57 1.80 9.91 0.59
N TRP A 58 2.21 8.90 -0.16
CA TRP A 58 3.29 8.95 -1.12
C TRP A 58 2.74 9.22 -2.53
N ASP A 59 3.19 10.29 -3.15
CA ASP A 59 2.89 10.57 -4.54
C ASP A 59 3.94 9.91 -5.44
N SER A 60 3.53 9.02 -6.34
CA SER A 60 4.47 8.36 -7.26
C SER A 60 4.87 9.22 -8.45
N SER A 61 4.09 10.24 -8.81
CA SER A 61 4.39 11.16 -9.91
C SER A 61 5.50 12.14 -9.52
N LEU A 62 5.43 12.65 -8.29
CA LEU A 62 6.36 13.59 -7.68
C LEU A 62 7.44 12.89 -6.84
N ARG A 63 7.28 11.58 -6.55
CA ARG A 63 8.17 10.78 -5.70
C ARG A 63 8.42 11.44 -4.34
N CYS A 64 7.35 11.94 -3.74
CA CYS A 64 7.41 12.73 -2.51
C CYS A 64 6.29 12.34 -1.56
N TRP A 65 6.52 12.59 -0.27
CA TRP A 65 5.47 12.53 0.74
C TRP A 65 4.65 13.82 0.75
N GLY A 66 3.33 13.69 0.83
CA GLY A 66 2.40 14.77 1.07
C GLY A 66 1.29 14.37 2.04
N ILE A 67 0.66 15.35 2.68
CA ILE A 67 -0.46 15.13 3.59
C ILE A 67 -1.75 15.33 2.81
N VAL A 68 -2.68 14.40 2.91
CA VAL A 68 -4.00 14.54 2.28
C VAL A 68 -4.82 15.55 3.08
N LYS A 69 -5.45 16.49 2.37
CA LYS A 69 -6.47 17.38 2.90
C LYS A 69 -7.70 17.26 2.03
N SER A 70 -8.82 16.90 2.65
CA SER A 70 -10.13 16.93 2.04
C SER A 70 -10.83 18.23 2.43
N GLU A 71 -11.32 18.97 1.44
CA GLU A 71 -12.18 20.13 1.66
C GLU A 71 -13.64 19.64 1.76
N LYS A 72 -14.50 20.39 2.46
CA LYS A 72 -15.94 20.08 2.57
C LYS A 72 -16.67 20.04 1.22
N ASP A 73 -16.12 20.66 0.19
CA ASP A 73 -16.66 20.65 -1.18
C ASP A 73 -16.46 19.30 -1.90
N GLY A 74 -15.62 18.44 -1.34
CA GLY A 74 -15.32 17.12 -1.88
C GLY A 74 -14.02 17.05 -2.68
N ASP A 75 -13.36 18.19 -2.88
CA ASP A 75 -12.00 18.28 -3.41
C ASP A 75 -10.97 17.73 -2.42
N VAL A 76 -9.94 17.07 -2.97
CA VAL A 76 -8.84 16.52 -2.19
C VAL A 76 -7.54 17.13 -2.70
N PHE A 77 -6.75 17.67 -1.78
CA PHE A 77 -5.45 18.29 -2.04
C PHE A 77 -4.37 17.53 -1.31
N LEU A 78 -3.19 17.47 -1.91
CA LEU A 78 -1.98 16.93 -1.33
C LEU A 78 -1.05 18.07 -0.94
N GLN A 79 -0.89 18.28 0.37
CA GLN A 79 0.03 19.28 0.91
C GLN A 79 1.42 18.66 1.06
N THR A 80 2.34 19.03 0.17
CA THR A 80 3.75 18.61 0.21
C THR A 80 4.63 19.76 0.71
N LYS A 81 5.91 19.48 0.99
CA LYS A 81 6.91 20.52 1.29
C LYS A 81 7.12 21.52 0.15
N SER A 82 6.81 21.12 -1.08
CA SER A 82 6.99 21.95 -2.28
C SER A 82 5.76 22.78 -2.66
N GLY A 83 4.61 22.54 -2.01
CA GLY A 83 3.35 23.21 -2.32
C GLY A 83 2.14 22.30 -2.19
N GLU A 84 0.98 22.88 -2.46
CA GLU A 84 -0.32 22.20 -2.43
C GLU A 84 -0.68 21.75 -3.85
N PHE A 85 -0.93 20.45 -4.02
CA PHE A 85 -1.27 19.85 -5.31
C PHE A 85 -2.70 19.35 -5.28
N GLY A 86 -3.56 19.86 -6.16
CA GLY A 86 -4.91 19.31 -6.33
C GLY A 86 -4.85 17.89 -6.88
N LEU A 87 -5.53 16.96 -6.22
CA LEU A 87 -5.67 15.61 -6.73
C LEU A 87 -6.83 15.57 -7.71
N ASP A 88 -6.53 15.12 -8.93
CA ASP A 88 -7.50 15.08 -10.00
C ASP A 88 -8.55 13.98 -9.72
N PRO A 89 -9.87 14.30 -9.74
CA PRO A 89 -10.93 13.32 -9.46
C PRO A 89 -10.96 12.15 -10.45
N LEU A 90 -10.26 12.29 -11.58
CA LEU A 90 -10.11 11.27 -12.61
C LEU A 90 -9.07 10.17 -12.25
N GLY A 91 -8.37 10.29 -11.12
CA GLY A 91 -7.39 9.28 -10.68
C GLY A 91 -6.14 9.21 -11.57
N ARG A 92 -5.80 10.28 -12.29
CA ARG A 92 -4.61 10.33 -13.15
C ARG A 92 -3.31 10.21 -12.35
N VAL A 93 -3.32 10.64 -11.09
CA VAL A 93 -2.18 10.59 -10.19
C VAL A 93 -2.29 9.35 -9.31
N LYS A 94 -1.25 8.51 -9.33
CA LYS A 94 -1.17 7.32 -8.48
C LYS A 94 -0.56 7.68 -7.13
N ILE A 95 -1.41 7.73 -6.12
CA ILE A 95 -1.02 7.95 -4.74
C ILE A 95 -0.95 6.62 -4.03
N TYR A 96 0.04 6.44 -3.17
CA TYR A 96 0.28 5.21 -2.43
C TYR A 96 0.41 5.52 -0.94
N ARG A 97 0.17 4.54 -0.09
CA ARG A 97 0.41 4.71 1.36
C ARG A 97 1.89 4.66 1.71
N ARG A 98 2.72 4.02 0.87
CA ARG A 98 4.16 3.87 1.03
C ARG A 98 4.85 4.04 -0.33
N PRO A 99 6.14 4.44 -0.38
CA PRO A 99 6.91 4.37 -1.61
C PRO A 99 6.88 2.93 -2.14
N PRO A 100 6.68 2.71 -3.45
CA PRO A 100 6.72 1.37 -4.01
C PRO A 100 8.09 0.74 -3.73
N GLU A 101 8.11 -0.49 -3.20
CA GLU A 101 9.34 -1.28 -3.00
C GLU A 101 10.04 -1.43 -4.36
N GLY A 102 11.04 -0.59 -4.64
CA GLY A 102 11.72 -0.59 -5.93
C GLY A 102 12.54 0.65 -6.29
N GLU A 103 12.44 1.77 -5.58
CA GLU A 103 13.28 2.95 -5.85
C GLU A 103 14.02 3.41 -4.59
N ALA A 104 15.16 2.79 -4.34
CA ALA A 104 16.24 3.29 -3.49
C ALA A 104 17.54 3.30 -4.31
#